data_AF-A0A7V2XIK9-F1
#
_entry.id   AF-A0A7V2XIK9-F1
#
_cell.length_a   1.000
_cell.length_b   1.000
_cell.length_c   1.000
_cell.angle_alpha   90.00
_cell.angle_beta   90.00
_cell.angle_gamma   90.00
#
_symmetry.space_group_name_H-M   'P 1'
#
loop_
_entity.id
_entity.type
_entity.pdbx_description
1 polymer ?
#
loop_
_entity_poly.entity_id
_entity_poly.type
_entity_poly.pdbx_seq_one_letter_code
_entity_poly.pdbx_strand_id
1 'polypeptide(L)'
;MRRALCSLAACLVAWCQAGAGEDVVLGTKVGTVDVQLFIPGEARVLRGLLVHAAHYKLSSTDRWAEVCRTLGFGHVALNINLKETNRPVKLRKALDEGLKEFAAKSAHPELVNLPFAGVGHSAGGLVSPTLLKTPERTLTTCVSCGWIADPAKLTPEAAAVPHAFTLGAIPDDFKMLPGIEANFLPARKQGRPWGLVVQWECAHDWGNSAAFFVPWTVAVAEARIPKDWDPLAGPPKLNEMKQEDGWLGDRATVDGNFATVAPWADYQGDKALASWFPNRYVACVWRAMMSKESPVVLELAAADGSAKLAGYNPKADRTVMVNHGLDIVLIAAVKEGFGVKGVAFYDGDRLIGEATQAPWQFTWKNPGRGPHAVFAQWTAPDGKHGVSNPALVVVRSGGPPSARPSSLLGPGARAGYNAAAVSRDHRGGRS
;
A
#
# COMPACT_ATOMS: atom_id res chain seq x y z
N MET A 1 36.17 -48.00 -5.15
CA MET A 1 36.56 -46.63 -5.60
C MET A 1 35.42 -46.03 -6.41
N ARG A 2 35.29 -44.68 -6.44
CA ARG A 2 34.54 -43.86 -7.42
C ARG A 2 33.11 -44.29 -7.81
N ARG A 3 32.08 -43.60 -7.26
CA ARG A 3 31.15 -42.69 -7.99
C ARG A 3 29.90 -42.38 -7.14
N ALA A 4 29.82 -41.15 -6.62
CA ALA A 4 28.59 -40.53 -6.13
C ALA A 4 28.79 -39.01 -6.08
N LEU A 5 28.27 -38.28 -7.07
CA LEU A 5 28.26 -36.81 -7.17
C LEU A 5 27.32 -36.39 -8.30
N CYS A 6 26.90 -35.12 -8.29
CA CYS A 6 25.96 -34.47 -9.23
C CYS A 6 24.49 -34.94 -9.14
N SER A 7 23.68 -34.18 -8.37
CA SER A 7 22.64 -33.28 -8.95
C SER A 7 21.36 -33.20 -8.10
N LEU A 8 21.32 -32.32 -7.11
CA LEU A 8 20.05 -31.70 -6.69
C LEU A 8 19.71 -30.58 -7.68
N ALA A 9 18.84 -30.87 -8.64
CA ALA A 9 18.24 -29.87 -9.51
C ALA A 9 17.06 -29.18 -8.79
N ALA A 10 16.82 -27.91 -9.09
CA ALA A 10 15.82 -27.10 -8.40
C ALA A 10 14.37 -27.52 -8.71
N CYS A 11 13.50 -27.48 -7.69
CA CYS A 11 12.04 -27.53 -7.85
C CYS A 11 11.51 -26.22 -8.45
N LEU A 12 11.79 -25.98 -9.73
CA LEU A 12 11.12 -24.96 -10.53
C LEU A 12 9.67 -25.39 -10.77
N VAL A 13 8.75 -24.84 -9.98
CA VAL A 13 7.31 -25.01 -10.22
C VAL A 13 6.95 -24.28 -11.52
N ALA A 14 6.77 -25.03 -12.60
CA ALA A 14 6.44 -24.49 -13.91
C ALA A 14 4.98 -23.97 -13.93
N TRP A 15 4.78 -22.70 -13.64
CA TRP A 15 3.50 -22.02 -13.83
C TRP A 15 3.23 -21.84 -15.34
N CYS A 16 2.43 -22.74 -15.92
CA CYS A 16 1.98 -22.59 -17.30
C CYS A 16 1.15 -21.31 -17.48
N GLN A 17 1.53 -20.50 -18.48
CA GLN A 17 0.77 -19.34 -18.92
C GLN A 17 -0.53 -19.78 -19.63
N ALA A 18 -1.57 -20.07 -18.86
CA ALA A 18 -2.93 -19.85 -19.34
C ALA A 18 -3.16 -18.33 -19.44
N GLY A 19 -3.88 -17.87 -20.46
CA GLY A 19 -4.16 -16.45 -20.64
C GLY A 19 -4.88 -15.85 -19.43
N ALA A 20 -4.47 -14.64 -19.03
CA ALA A 20 -5.22 -13.86 -18.03
C ALA A 20 -6.60 -13.50 -18.60
N GLY A 21 -7.61 -13.51 -17.73
CA GLY A 21 -8.89 -12.89 -18.05
C GLY A 21 -8.78 -11.36 -18.06
N GLU A 22 -9.83 -10.70 -18.51
CA GLU A 22 -9.96 -9.25 -18.32
C GLU A 22 -10.31 -8.93 -16.85
N ASP A 23 -9.86 -7.78 -16.37
CA ASP A 23 -10.22 -7.29 -15.03
C ASP A 23 -11.73 -7.05 -14.93
N VAL A 24 -12.36 -7.58 -13.88
CA VAL A 24 -13.81 -7.41 -13.69
C VAL A 24 -14.06 -6.27 -12.70
N VAL A 25 -14.91 -5.31 -13.09
CA VAL A 25 -15.44 -4.29 -12.18
C VAL A 25 -16.95 -4.42 -12.10
N LEU A 26 -17.45 -4.80 -10.92
CA LEU A 26 -18.86 -4.95 -10.60
C LEU A 26 -19.35 -3.78 -9.72
N GLY A 27 -20.65 -3.51 -9.80
CA GLY A 27 -21.32 -2.52 -8.95
C GLY A 27 -22.75 -2.95 -8.62
N THR A 28 -23.17 -2.68 -7.38
CA THR A 28 -24.56 -2.81 -6.94
C THR A 28 -24.88 -1.73 -5.89
N LYS A 29 -26.13 -1.65 -5.43
CA LYS A 29 -26.58 -0.70 -4.42
C LYS A 29 -27.43 -1.40 -3.36
N VAL A 30 -26.94 -1.41 -2.13
CA VAL A 30 -27.64 -2.00 -0.98
C VAL A 30 -28.20 -0.87 -0.11
N GLY A 31 -29.48 -0.58 -0.30
CA GLY A 31 -30.15 0.55 0.35
C GLY A 31 -29.52 1.89 -0.06
N THR A 32 -28.91 2.58 0.90
CA THR A 32 -28.26 3.90 0.70
C THR A 32 -26.75 3.83 0.50
N VAL A 33 -26.16 2.64 0.42
CA VAL A 33 -24.73 2.41 0.13
C VAL A 33 -24.56 1.85 -1.28
N ASP A 34 -23.78 2.53 -2.11
CA ASP A 34 -23.26 1.94 -3.35
C ASP A 34 -22.05 1.06 -3.02
N VAL A 35 -22.00 -0.11 -3.62
CA VAL A 35 -20.95 -1.12 -3.42
C VAL A 35 -20.29 -1.38 -4.77
N GLN A 36 -18.97 -1.22 -4.85
CA GLN A 36 -18.18 -1.59 -6.03
C GLN A 36 -17.19 -2.69 -5.66
N LEU A 37 -16.91 -3.60 -6.59
CA LEU A 37 -15.87 -4.63 -6.47
C LEU A 37 -15.02 -4.66 -7.74
N PHE A 38 -13.70 -4.61 -7.59
CA PHE A 38 -12.72 -4.95 -8.62
C PHE A 38 -12.15 -6.35 -8.32
N ILE A 39 -12.01 -7.18 -9.36
CA ILE A 39 -11.39 -8.50 -9.33
C ILE A 39 -10.27 -8.53 -10.38
N PRO A 40 -9.02 -8.86 -9.98
CA PRO A 40 -7.93 -9.10 -10.94
C PRO A 40 -8.25 -10.17 -11.98
N GLY A 41 -8.08 -9.86 -13.26
CA GLY A 41 -8.33 -10.82 -14.35
C GLY A 41 -7.40 -12.05 -14.33
N GLU A 42 -6.26 -11.96 -13.66
CA GLU A 42 -5.34 -13.08 -13.44
C GLU A 42 -5.69 -13.99 -12.25
N ALA A 43 -6.62 -13.59 -11.38
CA ALA A 43 -6.98 -14.36 -10.19
C ALA A 43 -8.03 -15.44 -10.51
N ARG A 44 -7.72 -16.71 -10.19
CA ARG A 44 -8.69 -17.82 -10.30
C ARG A 44 -9.52 -18.05 -9.04
N VAL A 45 -8.90 -17.84 -7.88
CA VAL A 45 -9.53 -17.91 -6.56
C VAL A 45 -8.89 -16.82 -5.70
N LEU A 46 -9.71 -15.99 -5.07
CA LEU A 46 -9.26 -14.88 -4.24
C LEU A 46 -8.83 -15.34 -2.84
N ARG A 47 -7.88 -14.62 -2.24
CA ARG A 47 -7.32 -14.87 -0.90
C ARG A 47 -7.79 -13.89 0.17
N GLY A 48 -8.44 -12.80 -0.23
CA GLY A 48 -8.87 -11.73 0.67
C GLY A 48 -9.52 -10.57 -0.07
N LEU A 49 -9.96 -9.57 0.68
CA LEU A 49 -10.55 -8.34 0.16
C LEU A 49 -9.92 -7.13 0.81
N LEU A 50 -9.37 -6.22 0.00
CA LEU A 50 -9.11 -4.85 0.41
C LEU A 50 -10.44 -4.10 0.42
N VAL A 51 -10.76 -3.35 1.48
CA VAL A 51 -12.06 -2.67 1.63
C VAL A 51 -11.85 -1.19 1.96
N HIS A 52 -12.23 -0.30 1.05
CA HIS A 52 -12.39 1.13 1.32
C HIS A 52 -13.81 1.43 1.81
N ALA A 53 -13.94 2.09 2.97
CA ALA A 53 -15.13 2.87 3.29
C ALA A 53 -14.87 4.33 2.90
N ALA A 54 -15.28 4.73 1.69
CA ALA A 54 -15.00 6.06 1.12
C ALA A 54 -15.82 6.27 -0.16
N HIS A 55 -15.92 7.53 -0.61
CA HIS A 55 -16.31 7.84 -1.99
C HIS A 55 -15.14 7.59 -2.96
N TYR A 56 -14.72 6.33 -3.05
CA TYR A 56 -13.54 5.90 -3.79
C TYR A 56 -13.94 5.18 -5.08
N LYS A 57 -13.68 5.84 -6.23
CA LYS A 57 -13.86 5.22 -7.54
C LYS A 57 -12.69 4.26 -7.81
N LEU A 58 -12.98 2.96 -7.81
CA LEU A 58 -12.01 1.92 -8.19
C LEU A 58 -11.47 2.13 -9.62
N SER A 59 -10.17 1.88 -9.84
CA SER A 59 -9.57 1.80 -11.17
C SER A 59 -8.68 0.55 -11.28
N SER A 60 -8.83 -0.24 -12.35
CA SER A 60 -8.00 -1.43 -12.58
C SER A 60 -6.50 -1.11 -12.77
N THR A 61 -6.16 0.16 -12.97
CA THR A 61 -4.79 0.66 -13.23
C THR A 61 -4.16 1.41 -12.05
N ASP A 62 -4.85 1.53 -10.91
CA ASP A 62 -4.32 2.22 -9.73
C ASP A 62 -3.46 1.31 -8.82
N ARG A 63 -2.79 1.94 -7.84
CA ARG A 63 -1.89 1.24 -6.90
C ARG A 63 -2.56 0.14 -6.09
N TRP A 64 -3.85 0.29 -5.76
CA TRP A 64 -4.57 -0.65 -4.91
C TRP A 64 -5.02 -1.86 -5.72
N ALA A 65 -5.37 -1.68 -6.99
CA ALA A 65 -5.58 -2.78 -7.93
C ALA A 65 -4.30 -3.64 -8.08
N GLU A 66 -3.12 -3.03 -8.23
CA GLU A 66 -1.84 -3.76 -8.30
C GLU A 66 -1.44 -4.43 -6.97
N VAL A 67 -1.69 -3.79 -5.81
CA VAL A 67 -1.54 -4.43 -4.50
C VAL A 67 -2.50 -5.63 -4.37
N CYS A 68 -3.72 -5.52 -4.90
CA CYS A 68 -4.69 -6.61 -4.92
C CYS A 68 -4.25 -7.75 -5.87
N ARG A 69 -3.71 -7.46 -7.06
CA ARG A 69 -3.04 -8.47 -7.92
C ARG A 69 -1.95 -9.21 -7.17
N THR A 70 -1.06 -8.46 -6.49
CA THR A 70 0.08 -9.02 -5.74
C THR A 70 -0.36 -9.94 -4.61
N LEU A 71 -1.44 -9.60 -3.90
CA LEU A 71 -1.99 -10.39 -2.79
C LEU A 71 -3.00 -11.48 -3.21
N GLY A 72 -3.41 -11.52 -4.48
CA GLY A 72 -4.56 -12.32 -4.92
C GLY A 72 -5.87 -11.89 -4.28
N PHE A 73 -6.05 -10.60 -4.00
CA PHE A 73 -7.24 -10.02 -3.36
C PHE A 73 -8.19 -9.38 -4.37
N GLY A 74 -9.46 -9.23 -4.01
CA GLY A 74 -10.37 -8.28 -4.65
C GLY A 74 -10.35 -6.93 -3.93
N HIS A 75 -10.79 -5.86 -4.59
CA HIS A 75 -10.87 -4.51 -4.00
C HIS A 75 -12.31 -4.02 -3.96
N VAL A 76 -12.86 -3.83 -2.76
CA VAL A 76 -14.20 -3.30 -2.52
C VAL A 76 -14.15 -1.81 -2.16
N ALA A 77 -15.08 -1.03 -2.71
CA ALA A 77 -15.37 0.33 -2.25
C ALA A 77 -16.84 0.43 -1.78
N LEU A 78 -17.04 1.04 -0.61
CA LEU A 78 -18.33 1.27 0.03
C LEU A 78 -18.58 2.78 0.19
N ASN A 79 -19.52 3.32 -0.59
CA ASN A 79 -19.86 4.76 -0.57
C ASN A 79 -20.52 5.14 0.78
N ILE A 80 -19.89 6.04 1.54
CA ILE A 80 -20.41 6.48 2.84
C ILE A 80 -21.41 7.62 2.66
N ASN A 81 -22.71 7.33 2.75
CA ASN A 81 -23.70 8.40 2.92
C ASN A 81 -23.54 9.08 4.30
N LEU A 82 -22.91 10.25 4.34
CA LEU A 82 -22.64 10.99 5.58
C LEU A 82 -23.89 11.54 6.29
N LYS A 83 -25.03 11.62 5.61
CA LYS A 83 -26.31 12.08 6.19
C LYS A 83 -27.01 11.00 7.02
N GLU A 84 -26.47 9.78 7.06
CA GLU A 84 -27.10 8.61 7.68
C GLU A 84 -26.67 8.36 9.13
N THR A 85 -27.61 7.86 9.92
CA THR A 85 -27.35 7.23 11.23
C THR A 85 -26.99 5.75 11.06
N ASN A 86 -26.34 5.17 12.09
CA ASN A 86 -25.94 3.75 12.13
C ASN A 86 -25.08 3.29 10.93
N ARG A 87 -24.26 4.20 10.38
CA ARG A 87 -23.41 3.98 9.20
C ARG A 87 -22.63 2.65 9.21
N PRO A 88 -21.93 2.22 10.28
CA PRO A 88 -21.20 0.95 10.26
C PRO A 88 -22.08 -0.30 10.14
N VAL A 89 -23.36 -0.23 10.54
CA VAL A 89 -24.32 -1.33 10.36
C VAL A 89 -24.78 -1.38 8.90
N LYS A 90 -25.08 -0.22 8.30
CA LYS A 90 -25.48 -0.10 6.88
C LYS A 90 -24.35 -0.50 5.94
N LEU A 91 -23.12 -0.01 6.19
CA LEU A 91 -21.92 -0.37 5.43
C LEU A 91 -21.63 -1.87 5.52
N ARG A 92 -21.81 -2.49 6.70
CA ARG A 92 -21.59 -3.93 6.85
C ARG A 92 -22.63 -4.75 6.10
N LYS A 93 -23.92 -4.42 6.26
CA LYS A 93 -25.00 -5.06 5.51
C LYS A 93 -24.76 -4.98 4.00
N ALA A 94 -24.31 -3.81 3.53
CA ALA A 94 -23.98 -3.58 2.12
C ALA A 94 -22.80 -4.44 1.63
N LEU A 95 -21.75 -4.58 2.44
CA LEU A 95 -20.64 -5.49 2.14
C LEU A 95 -21.12 -6.95 2.03
N ASP A 96 -21.92 -7.43 2.99
CA ASP A 96 -22.40 -8.82 3.02
C ASP A 96 -23.38 -9.15 1.88
N GLU A 97 -24.32 -8.27 1.58
CA GLU A 97 -25.30 -8.49 0.51
C GLU A 97 -24.67 -8.26 -0.88
N GLY A 98 -23.80 -7.26 -1.03
CA GLY A 98 -23.07 -7.02 -2.27
C GLY A 98 -22.12 -8.17 -2.64
N LEU A 99 -21.38 -8.73 -1.68
CA LEU A 99 -20.49 -9.87 -1.94
C LEU A 99 -21.27 -11.15 -2.31
N LYS A 100 -22.47 -11.37 -1.74
CA LYS A 100 -23.36 -12.47 -2.17
C LYS A 100 -23.86 -12.27 -3.60
N GLU A 101 -24.24 -11.04 -3.95
CA GLU A 101 -24.68 -10.71 -5.31
C GLU A 101 -23.54 -10.87 -6.33
N PHE A 102 -22.32 -10.44 -5.98
CA PHE A 102 -21.15 -10.57 -6.84
C PHE A 102 -20.66 -12.02 -6.97
N ALA A 103 -20.74 -12.83 -5.91
CA ALA A 103 -20.49 -14.28 -5.99
C ALA A 103 -21.47 -14.97 -6.96
N ALA A 104 -22.74 -14.57 -6.99
CA ALA A 104 -23.74 -15.10 -7.91
C ALA A 104 -23.63 -14.56 -9.36
N LYS A 105 -22.83 -13.51 -9.59
CA LYS A 105 -22.66 -12.82 -10.89
C LYS A 105 -21.26 -12.97 -11.50
N SER A 106 -20.37 -13.74 -10.88
CA SER A 106 -18.98 -13.91 -11.32
C SER A 106 -18.52 -15.35 -11.14
N ALA A 107 -17.29 -15.65 -11.56
CA ALA A 107 -16.64 -16.95 -11.34
C ALA A 107 -16.13 -17.15 -9.89
N HIS A 108 -16.46 -16.25 -8.94
CA HIS A 108 -15.84 -16.17 -7.61
C HIS A 108 -16.83 -16.45 -6.46
N PRO A 109 -17.29 -17.70 -6.28
CA PRO A 109 -18.16 -18.06 -5.16
C PRO A 109 -17.48 -17.86 -3.79
N GLU A 110 -16.15 -17.86 -3.73
CA GLU A 110 -15.37 -17.62 -2.50
C GLU A 110 -15.54 -16.22 -1.93
N LEU A 111 -16.04 -15.23 -2.69
CA LEU A 111 -16.22 -13.84 -2.23
C LEU A 111 -16.95 -13.72 -0.88
N VAL A 112 -17.89 -14.62 -0.59
CA VAL A 112 -18.64 -14.64 0.67
C VAL A 112 -17.82 -15.17 1.86
N ASN A 113 -16.68 -15.85 1.62
CA ASN A 113 -15.80 -16.45 2.63
C ASN A 113 -14.59 -15.56 3.01
N LEU A 114 -14.14 -14.70 2.09
CA LEU A 114 -12.84 -14.01 2.17
C LEU A 114 -12.62 -13.18 3.44
N PRO A 115 -11.39 -13.11 3.97
CA PRO A 115 -11.02 -12.19 5.04
C PRO A 115 -10.76 -10.77 4.50
N PHE A 116 -10.89 -9.76 5.36
CA PHE A 116 -10.92 -8.34 4.99
C PHE A 116 -9.72 -7.55 5.54
N ALA A 117 -9.09 -6.72 4.71
CA ALA A 117 -8.19 -5.65 5.12
C ALA A 117 -8.85 -4.29 4.86
N GLY A 118 -9.15 -3.53 5.92
CA GLY A 118 -9.80 -2.22 5.79
C GLY A 118 -8.82 -1.09 5.57
N VAL A 119 -9.15 -0.14 4.68
CA VAL A 119 -8.43 1.14 4.52
C VAL A 119 -9.43 2.29 4.58
N GLY A 120 -9.04 3.40 5.21
CA GLY A 120 -9.88 4.59 5.30
C GLY A 120 -9.11 5.88 5.61
N HIS A 121 -9.72 7.01 5.29
CA HIS A 121 -9.22 8.35 5.61
C HIS A 121 -10.35 9.22 6.16
N SER A 122 -10.09 10.01 7.21
CA SER A 122 -11.07 10.88 7.85
C SER A 122 -12.35 10.11 8.25
N ALA A 123 -13.52 10.51 7.78
CA ALA A 123 -14.78 9.78 7.93
C ALA A 123 -14.73 8.32 7.42
N GLY A 124 -13.79 7.99 6.53
CA GLY A 124 -13.50 6.62 6.09
C GLY A 124 -12.95 5.70 7.18
N GLY A 125 -12.54 6.24 8.33
CA GLY A 125 -12.27 5.45 9.54
C GLY A 125 -13.46 4.59 10.00
N LEU A 126 -14.67 4.87 9.50
CA LEU A 126 -15.84 3.98 9.61
C LEU A 126 -15.61 2.56 9.07
N VAL A 127 -14.57 2.30 8.28
CA VAL A 127 -14.16 0.94 7.89
C VAL A 127 -13.89 0.05 9.12
N SER A 128 -13.30 0.59 10.19
CA SER A 128 -12.98 -0.16 11.41
C SER A 128 -14.23 -0.71 12.12
N PRO A 129 -15.21 0.11 12.58
CA PRO A 129 -16.45 -0.40 13.17
C PRO A 129 -17.39 -1.11 12.17
N THR A 130 -17.06 -1.12 10.86
CA THR A 130 -17.74 -1.91 9.84
C THR A 130 -17.19 -3.34 9.80
N LEU A 131 -15.87 -3.50 9.72
CA LEU A 131 -15.22 -4.82 9.62
C LEU A 131 -15.18 -5.55 10.96
N LEU A 132 -14.93 -4.85 12.07
CA LEU A 132 -14.96 -5.39 13.45
C LEU A 132 -16.35 -5.91 13.92
N LYS A 133 -17.31 -6.04 13.01
CA LYS A 133 -18.55 -6.83 13.19
C LYS A 133 -18.35 -8.31 12.90
N THR A 134 -17.26 -8.67 12.22
CA THR A 134 -16.74 -10.04 12.08
C THR A 134 -15.21 -9.97 12.31
N PRO A 135 -14.74 -9.76 13.56
CA PRO A 135 -13.32 -9.65 13.85
C PRO A 135 -12.54 -10.92 13.45
N GLU A 136 -13.18 -12.09 13.50
CA GLU A 136 -12.65 -13.39 13.07
C GLU A 136 -12.35 -13.46 11.56
N ARG A 137 -12.95 -12.56 10.75
CA ARG A 137 -12.63 -12.36 9.33
C ARG A 137 -11.85 -11.09 9.04
N THR A 138 -11.49 -10.29 10.04
CA THR A 138 -10.77 -9.01 9.82
C THR A 138 -9.28 -9.22 10.01
N LEU A 139 -8.50 -9.05 8.94
CA LEU A 139 -7.03 -9.13 8.94
C LEU A 139 -6.44 -7.94 9.71
N THR A 140 -6.83 -6.73 9.31
CA THR A 140 -6.34 -5.44 9.82
C THR A 140 -7.32 -4.34 9.41
N THR A 141 -7.26 -3.17 10.06
CA THR A 141 -7.64 -1.92 9.38
C THR A 141 -6.58 -0.82 9.50
N CYS A 142 -6.53 0.03 8.49
CA CYS A 142 -5.52 1.07 8.28
C CYS A 142 -6.24 2.42 8.11
N VAL A 143 -6.17 3.31 9.12
CA VAL A 143 -6.97 4.55 9.16
C VAL A 143 -6.09 5.79 9.26
N SER A 144 -6.22 6.67 8.26
CA SER A 144 -5.56 7.97 8.19
C SER A 144 -6.46 9.08 8.74
N CYS A 145 -5.94 9.90 9.65
CA CYS A 145 -6.58 11.14 10.15
C CYS A 145 -8.05 10.95 10.57
N GLY A 146 -8.40 9.80 11.16
CA GLY A 146 -9.77 9.39 11.44
C GLY A 146 -9.92 8.72 12.80
N TRP A 147 -11.15 8.78 13.33
CA TRP A 147 -11.48 8.26 14.67
C TRP A 147 -11.18 6.76 14.80
N ILE A 148 -10.34 6.42 15.79
CA ILE A 148 -10.01 5.05 16.13
C ILE A 148 -10.95 4.52 17.23
N ALA A 149 -11.14 3.20 17.28
CA ALA A 149 -12.05 2.59 18.25
C ALA A 149 -11.58 2.83 19.70
N ASP A 150 -12.54 3.14 20.58
CA ASP A 150 -12.33 3.14 22.03
C ASP A 150 -11.94 1.70 22.47
N PRO A 151 -10.74 1.48 23.02
CA PRO A 151 -10.30 0.14 23.35
C PRO A 151 -11.19 -0.53 24.42
N ALA A 152 -11.75 0.24 25.36
CA ALA A 152 -12.61 -0.28 26.43
C ALA A 152 -13.99 -0.77 25.91
N LYS A 153 -14.31 -0.51 24.63
CA LYS A 153 -15.57 -0.93 23.98
C LYS A 153 -15.39 -2.07 22.95
N LEU A 154 -14.19 -2.61 22.78
CA LEU A 154 -13.95 -3.76 21.89
C LEU A 154 -14.08 -5.09 22.65
N THR A 155 -14.65 -6.10 22.01
CA THR A 155 -14.64 -7.49 22.49
C THR A 155 -13.22 -8.07 22.42
N PRO A 156 -12.90 -9.19 23.10
CA PRO A 156 -11.57 -9.81 23.03
C PRO A 156 -11.10 -10.10 21.60
N GLU A 157 -12.01 -10.59 20.75
CA GLU A 157 -11.74 -10.94 19.35
C GLU A 157 -11.45 -9.68 18.53
N ALA A 158 -12.20 -8.59 18.75
CA ALA A 158 -11.98 -7.30 18.09
C ALA A 158 -10.73 -6.58 18.62
N ALA A 159 -10.34 -6.80 19.89
CA ALA A 159 -9.13 -6.27 20.48
C ALA A 159 -7.85 -6.96 19.95
N ALA A 160 -7.95 -8.21 19.50
CA ALA A 160 -6.88 -8.98 18.88
C ALA A 160 -6.63 -8.63 17.39
N VAL A 161 -7.47 -7.79 16.77
CA VAL A 161 -7.24 -7.31 15.41
C VAL A 161 -6.13 -6.25 15.42
N PRO A 162 -5.05 -6.42 14.62
CA PRO A 162 -4.02 -5.41 14.48
C PRO A 162 -4.53 -4.21 13.68
N HIS A 163 -4.11 -3.01 14.07
CA HIS A 163 -4.56 -1.77 13.44
C HIS A 163 -3.42 -0.79 13.16
N ALA A 164 -3.42 -0.20 11.96
CA ALA A 164 -2.48 0.83 11.53
C ALA A 164 -3.15 2.20 11.53
N PHE A 165 -2.42 3.21 11.99
CA PHE A 165 -2.91 4.59 12.04
C PHE A 165 -1.86 5.56 11.50
N THR A 166 -2.31 6.57 10.75
CA THR A 166 -1.52 7.75 10.40
C THR A 166 -2.29 9.00 10.83
N LEU A 167 -1.57 10.03 11.30
CA LEU A 167 -2.12 11.35 11.59
C LEU A 167 -1.12 12.44 11.21
N GLY A 168 -1.57 13.68 11.02
CA GLY A 168 -0.67 14.81 10.82
C GLY A 168 -0.12 15.38 12.13
N ALA A 169 1.12 15.87 12.09
CA ALA A 169 1.77 16.53 13.23
C ALA A 169 1.21 17.93 13.57
N ILE A 170 0.49 18.55 12.63
CA ILE A 170 -0.13 19.87 12.80
C ILE A 170 -1.57 19.66 13.33
N PRO A 171 -1.96 20.31 14.45
CA PRO A 171 -3.34 20.27 14.95
C PRO A 171 -4.37 20.74 13.92
N ASP A 172 -5.51 20.05 13.89
CA ASP A 172 -6.66 20.34 13.04
C ASP A 172 -7.91 20.69 13.87
N ASP A 173 -8.92 21.30 13.24
CA ASP A 173 -10.20 21.64 13.89
C ASP A 173 -10.96 20.42 14.40
N PHE A 174 -10.71 19.25 13.79
CA PHE A 174 -11.24 17.95 14.21
C PHE A 174 -10.59 17.41 15.49
N LYS A 175 -9.44 17.96 15.90
CA LYS A 175 -8.64 17.55 17.07
C LYS A 175 -8.21 16.08 16.99
N MET A 176 -7.83 15.63 15.79
CA MET A 176 -7.45 14.23 15.52
C MET A 176 -6.21 13.80 16.31
N LEU A 177 -5.23 14.68 16.51
CA LEU A 177 -4.03 14.40 17.33
C LEU A 177 -4.40 13.86 18.74
N PRO A 178 -5.00 14.66 19.65
CA PRO A 178 -5.37 14.16 20.97
C PRO A 178 -6.48 13.10 20.92
N GLY A 179 -7.38 13.15 19.92
CA GLY A 179 -8.47 12.18 19.77
C GLY A 179 -7.99 10.76 19.44
N ILE A 180 -6.94 10.63 18.63
CA ILE A 180 -6.32 9.34 18.28
C ILE A 180 -5.43 8.85 19.44
N GLU A 181 -4.60 9.72 20.02
CA GLU A 181 -3.72 9.34 21.12
C GLU A 181 -4.46 8.87 22.38
N ALA A 182 -5.58 9.51 22.73
CA ALA A 182 -6.41 9.16 23.88
C ALA A 182 -6.93 7.71 23.85
N ASN A 183 -7.11 7.12 22.65
CA ASN A 183 -7.48 5.71 22.49
C ASN A 183 -6.26 4.81 22.19
N PHE A 184 -5.21 5.34 21.53
CA PHE A 184 -4.04 4.56 21.12
C PHE A 184 -3.17 4.14 22.32
N LEU A 185 -2.89 5.05 23.25
CA LEU A 185 -2.04 4.74 24.40
C LEU A 185 -2.68 3.71 25.37
N PRO A 186 -3.98 3.80 25.72
CA PRO A 186 -4.63 2.73 26.47
C PRO A 186 -4.69 1.39 25.71
N ALA A 187 -4.82 1.40 24.38
CA ALA A 187 -4.77 0.19 23.58
C ALA A 187 -3.39 -0.50 23.61
N ARG A 188 -2.30 0.26 23.44
CA ARG A 188 -0.92 -0.25 23.58
C ARG A 188 -0.63 -0.74 25.01
N LYS A 189 -1.09 -0.04 26.04
CA LYS A 189 -1.00 -0.48 27.44
C LYS A 189 -1.79 -1.77 27.73
N GLN A 190 -2.84 -2.05 26.97
CA GLN A 190 -3.59 -3.32 26.99
C GLN A 190 -2.99 -4.40 26.07
N GLY A 191 -1.77 -4.19 25.55
CA GLY A 191 -1.03 -5.18 24.78
C GLY A 191 -1.42 -5.29 23.30
N ARG A 192 -2.26 -4.39 22.77
CA ARG A 192 -2.85 -4.57 21.43
C ARG A 192 -1.85 -4.29 20.30
N PRO A 193 -1.82 -5.09 19.21
CA PRO A 193 -0.86 -4.97 18.10
C PRO A 193 -1.18 -3.76 17.18
N TRP A 194 -1.03 -2.54 17.70
CA TRP A 194 -1.43 -1.29 17.05
C TRP A 194 -0.21 -0.43 16.69
N GLY A 195 -0.14 0.06 15.45
CA GLY A 195 0.95 0.92 14.95
C GLY A 195 0.47 2.33 14.65
N LEU A 196 1.18 3.35 15.15
CA LEU A 196 0.88 4.77 14.88
C LEU A 196 2.07 5.47 14.21
N VAL A 197 1.80 6.12 13.08
CA VAL A 197 2.69 7.05 12.36
C VAL A 197 2.21 8.48 12.59
N VAL A 198 3.14 9.38 12.89
CA VAL A 198 2.94 10.84 12.78
C VAL A 198 3.57 11.29 11.47
N GLN A 199 2.78 11.95 10.62
CA GLN A 199 3.25 12.56 9.38
C GLN A 199 3.60 14.03 9.67
N TRP A 200 4.90 14.32 9.67
CA TRP A 200 5.39 15.69 9.84
C TRP A 200 4.84 16.62 8.75
N GLU A 201 4.70 17.91 9.07
CA GLU A 201 4.22 18.97 8.15
C GLU A 201 2.77 18.79 7.61
N CYS A 202 2.10 17.68 7.94
CA CYS A 202 0.70 17.39 7.61
C CYS A 202 -0.25 17.82 8.72
N ALA A 203 -1.48 18.18 8.36
CA ALA A 203 -2.62 18.33 9.26
C ALA A 203 -3.62 17.19 9.01
N HIS A 204 -4.84 17.47 8.55
CA HIS A 204 -5.83 16.46 8.17
C HIS A 204 -5.54 15.78 6.80
N ASP A 205 -4.31 15.84 6.32
CA ASP A 205 -3.92 15.35 4.99
C ASP A 205 -3.84 13.81 4.95
N TRP A 206 -4.09 13.20 3.78
CA TRP A 206 -3.69 11.80 3.56
C TRP A 206 -2.17 11.64 3.63
N GLY A 207 -1.42 12.63 3.14
CA GLY A 207 0.04 12.61 3.13
C GLY A 207 0.58 11.39 2.39
N ASN A 208 1.60 10.76 2.96
CA ASN A 208 2.25 9.57 2.42
C ASN A 208 1.70 8.25 3.02
N SER A 209 0.45 8.23 3.52
CA SER A 209 -0.10 7.10 4.28
C SER A 209 -0.04 5.76 3.53
N ALA A 210 -0.11 5.75 2.19
CA ALA A 210 0.00 4.54 1.39
C ALA A 210 1.34 3.81 1.58
N ALA A 211 2.45 4.56 1.73
CA ALA A 211 3.78 3.99 1.91
C ALA A 211 3.94 3.19 3.22
N PHE A 212 3.08 3.44 4.22
CA PHE A 212 3.00 2.65 5.46
C PHE A 212 1.88 1.60 5.41
N PHE A 213 0.67 1.97 4.96
CA PHE A 213 -0.50 1.09 4.99
C PHE A 213 -0.39 -0.10 4.02
N VAL A 214 0.27 0.07 2.88
CA VAL A 214 0.47 -1.04 1.93
C VAL A 214 1.37 -2.14 2.52
N PRO A 215 2.64 -1.88 2.93
CA PRO A 215 3.48 -2.94 3.50
C PRO A 215 2.95 -3.47 4.84
N TRP A 216 2.25 -2.65 5.65
CA TRP A 216 1.50 -3.17 6.80
C TRP A 216 0.46 -4.21 6.38
N THR A 217 -0.36 -3.90 5.38
CA THR A 217 -1.43 -4.79 4.91
C THR A 217 -0.88 -6.08 4.33
N VAL A 218 0.23 -6.02 3.58
CA VAL A 218 0.95 -7.20 3.08
C VAL A 218 1.44 -8.06 4.25
N ALA A 219 2.22 -7.49 5.18
CA ALA A 219 2.80 -8.23 6.30
C ALA A 219 1.75 -8.88 7.21
N VAL A 220 0.62 -8.21 7.47
CA VAL A 220 -0.48 -8.79 8.27
C VAL A 220 -1.24 -9.86 7.48
N ALA A 221 -1.45 -9.70 6.17
CA ALA A 221 -2.07 -10.74 5.34
C ALA A 221 -1.21 -12.02 5.29
N GLU A 222 0.10 -11.88 5.08
CA GLU A 222 1.07 -12.98 5.06
C GLU A 222 1.15 -13.73 6.40
N ALA A 223 1.05 -13.01 7.52
CA ALA A 223 1.06 -13.61 8.85
C ALA A 223 -0.27 -14.27 9.23
N ARG A 224 -1.42 -13.66 8.88
CA ARG A 224 -2.74 -14.05 9.40
C ARG A 224 -3.53 -15.01 8.52
N ILE A 225 -3.26 -15.11 7.23
CA ILE A 225 -3.94 -16.06 6.34
C ILE A 225 -3.20 -17.40 6.38
N PRO A 226 -3.85 -18.53 6.74
CA PRO A 226 -3.21 -19.85 6.66
C PRO A 226 -2.83 -20.19 5.22
N LYS A 227 -1.61 -20.70 5.02
CA LYS A 227 -1.05 -20.96 3.68
C LYS A 227 -1.75 -22.11 2.95
N ASP A 228 -2.35 -23.00 3.73
CA ASP A 228 -3.06 -24.23 3.37
C ASP A 228 -4.60 -24.09 3.35
N TRP A 229 -5.15 -22.96 3.80
CA TRP A 229 -6.60 -22.69 3.74
C TRP A 229 -7.09 -22.66 2.29
N ASP A 230 -8.21 -23.33 2.02
CA ASP A 230 -8.97 -23.24 0.76
C ASP A 230 -10.12 -22.22 0.88
N PRO A 231 -10.12 -21.13 0.10
CA PRO A 231 -11.20 -20.13 0.09
C PRO A 231 -12.56 -20.66 -0.40
N LEU A 232 -12.58 -21.75 -1.18
CA LEU A 232 -13.81 -22.38 -1.65
C LEU A 232 -14.48 -23.22 -0.57
N ALA A 233 -13.71 -23.79 0.36
CA ALA A 233 -14.22 -24.63 1.45
C ALA A 233 -14.92 -23.86 2.58
N GLY A 234 -14.60 -22.57 2.78
CA GLY A 234 -15.23 -21.73 3.81
C GLY A 234 -14.34 -20.56 4.27
N PRO A 235 -14.80 -19.75 5.24
CA PRO A 235 -13.97 -18.69 5.84
C PRO A 235 -12.73 -19.24 6.56
N PRO A 236 -11.61 -18.50 6.58
CA PRO A 236 -10.40 -18.94 7.25
C PRO A 236 -10.52 -18.83 8.77
N LYS A 237 -9.95 -19.78 9.51
CA LYS A 237 -9.49 -19.52 10.87
C LYS A 237 -8.19 -18.72 10.78
N LEU A 238 -8.28 -17.39 10.88
CA LEU A 238 -7.10 -16.51 10.85
C LEU A 238 -6.13 -16.83 11.98
N ASN A 239 -4.82 -16.73 11.71
CA ASN A 239 -3.81 -16.83 12.75
C ASN A 239 -3.91 -15.64 13.72
N GLU A 240 -3.57 -15.91 14.98
CA GLU A 240 -3.35 -14.89 16.01
C GLU A 240 -2.06 -14.10 15.71
N MET A 241 -1.98 -12.84 16.14
CA MET A 241 -0.72 -12.09 16.20
C MET A 241 -0.60 -11.49 17.60
N LYS A 242 0.47 -11.80 18.31
CA LYS A 242 0.74 -11.28 19.64
C LYS A 242 1.69 -10.10 19.53
N GLN A 243 1.68 -9.21 20.52
CA GLN A 243 2.62 -8.08 20.48
C GLN A 243 4.07 -8.58 20.63
N GLU A 244 4.24 -9.70 21.34
CA GLU A 244 5.49 -10.39 21.61
C GLU A 244 6.18 -10.91 20.34
N ASP A 245 5.41 -11.19 19.28
CA ASP A 245 5.92 -11.69 17.99
C ASP A 245 6.51 -10.58 17.10
N GLY A 246 6.23 -9.32 17.42
CA GLY A 246 6.44 -8.18 16.51
C GLY A 246 7.63 -7.27 16.84
N TRP A 247 7.63 -6.13 16.16
CA TRP A 247 8.64 -5.07 16.30
C TRP A 247 8.03 -3.83 16.95
N LEU A 248 8.86 -3.06 17.65
CA LEU A 248 8.47 -1.84 18.34
C LEU A 248 9.28 -0.64 17.82
N GLY A 249 8.60 0.49 17.65
CA GLY A 249 9.19 1.77 17.30
C GLY A 249 9.09 2.76 18.45
N ASP A 250 10.23 3.33 18.82
CA ASP A 250 10.34 4.20 19.99
C ASP A 250 9.88 5.62 19.68
N ARG A 251 8.64 5.92 20.12
CA ARG A 251 8.00 7.22 19.95
C ARG A 251 8.70 8.37 20.70
N ALA A 252 9.63 8.09 21.61
CA ALA A 252 10.45 9.12 22.25
C ALA A 252 11.67 9.55 21.38
N THR A 253 12.03 8.77 20.36
CA THR A 253 13.21 8.99 19.51
C THR A 253 12.90 9.65 18.16
N VAL A 254 11.69 10.20 18.00
CA VAL A 254 11.16 10.68 16.71
C VAL A 254 11.43 12.16 16.43
N ASP A 255 12.02 12.88 17.40
CA ASP A 255 12.48 14.26 17.19
C ASP A 255 13.83 14.28 16.47
N GLY A 256 13.81 13.88 15.21
CA GLY A 256 14.98 13.71 14.36
C GLY A 256 14.71 12.81 13.16
N ASN A 257 15.77 12.39 12.47
CA ASN A 257 15.70 11.66 11.20
C ASN A 257 16.13 10.18 11.30
N PHE A 258 16.18 9.60 12.51
CA PHE A 258 16.50 8.17 12.72
C PHE A 258 15.88 7.57 13.99
N ALA A 259 14.56 7.41 14.01
CA ALA A 259 13.86 6.81 15.16
C ALA A 259 14.31 5.36 15.44
N THR A 260 14.43 4.98 16.71
CA THR A 260 14.81 3.64 17.15
C THR A 260 13.70 2.63 16.84
N VAL A 261 14.08 1.47 16.29
CA VAL A 261 13.21 0.30 16.17
C VAL A 261 13.96 -0.96 16.59
N ALA A 262 13.27 -1.90 17.23
CA ALA A 262 13.83 -3.18 17.70
C ALA A 262 12.73 -4.27 17.70
N PRO A 263 13.07 -5.57 17.66
CA PRO A 263 12.09 -6.61 17.95
C PRO A 263 11.64 -6.51 19.41
N TRP A 264 10.47 -7.07 19.74
CA TRP A 264 9.88 -7.00 21.08
C TRP A 264 10.86 -7.38 22.21
N ALA A 265 11.62 -8.46 22.03
CA ALA A 265 12.58 -8.95 23.03
C ALA A 265 13.68 -7.91 23.35
N ASP A 266 14.28 -7.30 22.32
CA ASP A 266 15.43 -6.41 22.45
C ASP A 266 15.04 -4.95 22.73
N TYR A 267 13.74 -4.60 22.65
CA TYR A 267 13.27 -3.22 22.83
C TYR A 267 13.41 -2.74 24.28
N GLN A 268 14.26 -1.73 24.50
CA GLN A 268 14.64 -1.20 25.82
C GLN A 268 13.73 -0.11 26.39
N GLY A 269 12.92 0.56 25.54
CA GLY A 269 12.02 1.64 25.96
C GLY A 269 10.72 1.14 26.61
N ASP A 270 9.81 2.06 26.94
CA ASP A 270 8.47 1.68 27.41
C ASP A 270 7.63 1.06 26.27
N LYS A 271 7.43 -0.26 26.36
CA LYS A 271 6.66 -1.06 25.41
C LYS A 271 5.18 -0.62 25.32
N ALA A 272 4.61 -0.02 26.37
CA ALA A 272 3.24 0.49 26.39
C ALA A 272 3.07 1.86 25.70
N LEU A 273 4.17 2.60 25.48
CA LEU A 273 4.16 3.86 24.71
C LEU A 273 4.58 3.66 23.24
N ALA A 274 5.31 2.59 22.94
CA ALA A 274 5.81 2.26 21.60
C ALA A 274 4.71 1.96 20.58
N SER A 275 4.95 2.33 19.31
CA SER A 275 4.18 1.81 18.17
C SER A 275 4.60 0.37 17.86
N TRP A 276 3.63 -0.51 17.59
CA TRP A 276 3.90 -1.92 17.24
C TRP A 276 3.77 -2.18 15.74
N PHE A 277 4.58 -3.11 15.20
CA PHE A 277 4.59 -3.53 13.79
C PHE A 277 4.69 -5.06 13.64
N PRO A 278 4.12 -5.63 12.57
CA PRO A 278 4.11 -7.09 12.35
C PRO A 278 5.50 -7.69 12.04
N ASN A 279 6.45 -6.90 11.52
CA ASN A 279 7.80 -7.37 11.18
C ASN A 279 8.81 -6.21 11.10
N ARG A 280 10.08 -6.55 10.87
CA ARG A 280 11.19 -5.61 10.71
C ARG A 280 11.01 -4.66 9.53
N TYR A 281 10.55 -5.17 8.38
CA TYR A 281 10.30 -4.38 7.17
C TYR A 281 9.40 -3.17 7.49
N VAL A 282 8.23 -3.43 8.09
CA VAL A 282 7.25 -2.38 8.43
C VAL A 282 7.78 -1.43 9.52
N ALA A 283 8.62 -1.91 10.45
CA ALA A 283 9.29 -1.06 11.43
C ALA A 283 10.34 -0.14 10.78
N CYS A 284 11.14 -0.62 9.81
CA CYS A 284 12.06 0.20 9.04
C CYS A 284 11.33 1.24 8.18
N VAL A 285 10.19 0.88 7.58
CA VAL A 285 9.30 1.85 6.90
C VAL A 285 8.77 2.90 7.88
N TRP A 286 8.36 2.49 9.09
CA TRP A 286 7.93 3.44 10.13
C TRP A 286 9.06 4.42 10.50
N ARG A 287 10.29 3.96 10.72
CA ARG A 287 11.46 4.83 10.96
C ARG A 287 11.61 5.89 9.87
N ALA A 288 11.45 5.51 8.60
CA ALA A 288 11.51 6.45 7.48
C ALA A 288 10.32 7.42 7.46
N MET A 289 9.10 6.96 7.74
CA MET A 289 7.92 7.83 7.86
C MET A 289 8.08 8.86 8.99
N MET A 290 8.62 8.44 10.13
CA MET A 290 8.91 9.31 11.28
C MET A 290 10.12 10.22 11.09
N SER A 291 10.80 10.21 9.94
CA SER A 291 11.96 11.07 9.71
C SER A 291 11.57 12.54 9.61
N LYS A 292 11.97 13.33 10.61
CA LYS A 292 11.75 14.77 10.69
C LYS A 292 12.94 15.52 10.06
N GLU A 293 12.63 16.50 9.20
CA GLU A 293 13.59 17.46 8.65
C GLU A 293 14.86 16.80 8.03
N SER A 294 14.68 15.69 7.31
CA SER A 294 15.80 15.00 6.65
C SER A 294 16.56 15.94 5.69
N PRO A 295 17.90 16.04 5.80
CA PRO A 295 18.72 16.77 4.83
C PRO A 295 18.85 16.05 3.48
N VAL A 296 18.25 14.86 3.34
CA VAL A 296 18.23 14.07 2.11
C VAL A 296 16.80 13.69 1.74
N VAL A 297 16.42 14.00 0.51
CA VAL A 297 15.16 13.60 -0.13
C VAL A 297 15.43 12.46 -1.11
N LEU A 298 14.62 11.41 -1.06
CA LEU A 298 14.63 10.38 -2.11
C LEU A 298 13.90 10.88 -3.36
N GLU A 299 14.61 10.95 -4.47
CA GLU A 299 14.06 10.99 -5.82
C GLU A 299 14.23 9.62 -6.48
N LEU A 300 13.32 9.27 -7.41
CA LEU A 300 13.46 8.08 -8.24
C LEU A 300 12.71 8.19 -9.57
N ALA A 301 13.18 7.46 -10.57
CA ALA A 301 12.54 7.32 -11.87
C ALA A 301 12.81 5.95 -12.50
N ALA A 302 11.90 5.48 -13.35
CA ALA A 302 12.16 4.36 -14.25
C ALA A 302 13.23 4.76 -15.28
N ALA A 303 14.13 3.84 -15.62
CA ALA A 303 15.29 4.13 -16.47
C ALA A 303 14.94 4.48 -17.94
N ASP A 304 13.72 4.22 -18.38
CA ASP A 304 13.17 4.64 -19.68
C ASP A 304 12.45 6.01 -19.63
N GLY A 305 12.35 6.62 -18.45
CA GLY A 305 11.61 7.86 -18.23
C GLY A 305 10.08 7.72 -18.17
N SER A 306 9.52 6.50 -18.26
CA SER A 306 8.06 6.28 -18.29
C SER A 306 7.34 6.65 -16.98
N ALA A 307 8.08 6.72 -15.87
CA ALA A 307 7.57 7.11 -14.57
C ALA A 307 8.66 7.80 -13.74
N LYS A 308 8.30 8.88 -13.03
CA LYS A 308 9.14 9.56 -12.04
C LYS A 308 8.31 9.89 -10.79
N LEU A 309 8.94 9.83 -9.62
CA LEU A 309 8.34 10.29 -8.38
C LEU A 309 8.19 11.82 -8.38
N ALA A 310 7.05 12.33 -7.91
CA ALA A 310 6.85 13.76 -7.74
C ALA A 310 7.85 14.37 -6.75
N GLY A 311 8.13 15.68 -6.89
CA GLY A 311 8.92 16.44 -5.93
C GLY A 311 8.36 16.34 -4.51
N TYR A 312 9.21 16.46 -3.49
CA TYR A 312 8.78 16.29 -2.11
C TYR A 312 7.72 17.33 -1.71
N ASN A 313 6.57 16.81 -1.28
CA ASN A 313 5.49 17.53 -0.64
C ASN A 313 4.96 16.58 0.45
N PRO A 314 5.06 16.94 1.75
CA PRO A 314 4.64 16.06 2.85
C PRO A 314 3.15 15.71 2.79
N LYS A 315 2.32 16.63 2.29
CA LYS A 315 0.86 16.50 2.20
C LYS A 315 0.40 15.62 1.03
N ALA A 316 1.33 15.19 0.17
CA ALA A 316 1.05 14.38 -1.01
C ALA A 316 1.52 12.93 -0.86
N ASP A 317 0.83 12.06 -1.59
CA ASP A 317 1.11 10.63 -1.64
C ASP A 317 2.37 10.37 -2.49
N ARG A 318 3.42 9.75 -1.92
CA ARG A 318 4.70 9.51 -2.61
C ARG A 318 4.73 8.12 -3.27
N THR A 319 3.69 7.81 -4.05
CA THR A 319 3.61 6.58 -4.85
C THR A 319 4.11 6.78 -6.28
N VAL A 320 4.77 5.78 -6.86
CA VAL A 320 5.01 5.65 -8.31
C VAL A 320 4.56 4.29 -8.81
N MET A 321 4.07 4.23 -10.05
CA MET A 321 3.78 2.98 -10.76
C MET A 321 4.87 2.73 -11.79
N VAL A 322 5.51 1.55 -11.78
CA VAL A 322 6.60 1.19 -12.72
C VAL A 322 6.28 -0.14 -13.39
N ASN A 323 6.57 -0.30 -14.68
CA ASN A 323 6.39 -1.57 -15.38
C ASN A 323 7.46 -2.59 -14.93
N HIS A 324 7.05 -3.80 -14.57
CA HIS A 324 8.00 -4.92 -14.41
C HIS A 324 8.87 -5.11 -15.67
N GLY A 325 10.17 -5.32 -15.51
CA GLY A 325 11.15 -5.35 -16.61
C GLY A 325 11.97 -4.06 -16.75
N LEU A 326 11.58 -2.97 -16.07
CA LEU A 326 12.34 -1.71 -16.06
C LEU A 326 13.25 -1.60 -14.83
N ASP A 327 14.47 -1.13 -15.06
CA ASP A 327 15.34 -0.66 -13.98
C ASP A 327 14.82 0.64 -13.36
N ILE A 328 15.12 0.88 -12.09
CA ILE A 328 14.77 2.13 -11.39
C ILE A 328 16.05 2.82 -10.94
N VAL A 329 16.22 4.08 -11.33
CA VAL A 329 17.27 4.96 -10.81
C VAL A 329 16.77 5.61 -9.53
N LEU A 330 17.47 5.39 -8.43
CA LEU A 330 17.28 6.02 -7.13
C LEU A 330 18.34 7.11 -6.94
N ILE A 331 17.94 8.27 -6.43
CA ILE A 331 18.83 9.41 -6.19
C ILE A 331 18.55 9.98 -4.79
N ALA A 332 19.60 10.13 -4.00
CA ALA A 332 19.56 10.89 -2.76
C ALA A 332 19.88 12.36 -3.06
N ALA A 333 18.83 13.17 -3.21
CA ALA A 333 18.96 14.62 -3.36
C ALA A 333 19.33 15.24 -2.00
N VAL A 334 20.57 15.72 -1.90
CA VAL A 334 21.13 16.30 -0.67
C VAL A 334 20.86 17.81 -0.62
N LYS A 335 20.38 18.30 0.52
CA LYS A 335 20.17 19.73 0.79
C LYS A 335 21.49 20.50 0.71
N GLU A 336 21.45 21.69 0.11
CA GLU A 336 22.61 22.57 -0.02
C GLU A 336 23.29 22.81 1.34
N GLY A 337 24.62 22.78 1.35
CA GLY A 337 25.45 22.90 2.55
C GLY A 337 25.55 21.65 3.43
N PHE A 338 24.77 20.58 3.18
CA PHE A 338 24.86 19.36 3.98
C PHE A 338 25.92 18.37 3.46
N GLY A 339 26.82 17.93 4.33
CA GLY A 339 27.89 17.00 4.01
C GLY A 339 27.47 15.53 4.13
N VAL A 340 27.62 14.77 3.04
CA VAL A 340 27.38 13.31 3.01
C VAL A 340 28.69 12.58 2.68
N LYS A 341 28.93 11.46 3.38
CA LYS A 341 30.06 10.55 3.20
C LYS A 341 29.66 9.27 2.44
N GLY A 342 28.39 8.87 2.53
CA GLY A 342 27.84 7.71 1.83
C GLY A 342 26.33 7.61 1.97
N VAL A 343 25.70 6.93 1.02
CA VAL A 343 24.25 6.65 1.01
C VAL A 343 24.01 5.16 0.78
N ALA A 344 23.09 4.58 1.53
CA ALA A 344 22.58 3.23 1.38
C ALA A 344 21.07 3.27 1.09
N PHE A 345 20.62 2.60 0.03
CA PHE A 345 19.23 2.54 -0.38
C PHE A 345 18.58 1.25 0.12
N TYR A 346 17.40 1.37 0.73
CA TYR A 346 16.68 0.27 1.36
C TYR A 346 15.29 0.09 0.77
N ASP A 347 14.87 -1.16 0.63
CA ASP A 347 13.49 -1.59 0.44
C ASP A 347 13.01 -2.21 1.75
N GLY A 348 12.30 -1.43 2.57
CA GLY A 348 12.01 -1.75 3.97
C GLY A 348 13.27 -2.00 4.80
N ASP A 349 13.51 -3.25 5.19
CA ASP A 349 14.70 -3.65 5.96
C ASP A 349 15.83 -4.27 5.12
N ARG A 350 15.62 -4.44 3.80
CA ARG A 350 16.60 -4.97 2.86
C ARG A 350 17.42 -3.86 2.20
N LEU A 351 18.74 -3.89 2.38
CA LEU A 351 19.68 -3.11 1.56
C LEU A 351 19.57 -3.54 0.09
N ILE A 352 19.31 -2.60 -0.82
CA ILE A 352 19.22 -2.86 -2.26
C ILE A 352 20.39 -2.28 -3.07
N GLY A 353 21.13 -1.30 -2.51
CA GLY A 353 22.33 -0.74 -3.13
C GLY A 353 22.94 0.41 -2.34
N GLU A 354 24.14 0.85 -2.72
CA GLU A 354 24.88 1.93 -2.05
C GLU A 354 25.51 2.90 -3.07
N ALA A 355 25.77 4.13 -2.62
CA ALA A 355 26.53 5.16 -3.33
C ALA A 355 27.60 5.76 -2.40
N THR A 356 28.87 5.57 -2.75
CA THR A 356 30.04 5.97 -1.96
C THR A 356 30.62 7.34 -2.34
N GLN A 357 30.09 7.96 -3.39
CA GLN A 357 30.49 9.29 -3.87
C GLN A 357 29.30 10.00 -4.55
N ALA A 358 29.43 11.31 -4.77
CA ALA A 358 28.49 12.06 -5.60
C ALA A 358 28.68 11.76 -7.11
N PRO A 359 27.62 11.79 -7.94
CA PRO A 359 26.21 11.94 -7.56
C PRO A 359 25.71 10.73 -6.77
N TRP A 360 24.95 10.96 -5.70
CA TRP A 360 24.49 9.93 -4.77
C TRP A 360 23.33 9.12 -5.36
N GLN A 361 23.64 8.28 -6.35
CA GLN A 361 22.68 7.55 -7.16
C GLN A 361 22.96 6.05 -7.18
N PHE A 362 21.90 5.26 -7.33
CA PHE A 362 21.97 3.81 -7.51
C PHE A 362 20.94 3.35 -8.55
N THR A 363 21.28 2.37 -9.39
CA THR A 363 20.34 1.80 -10.36
C THR A 363 19.89 0.42 -9.89
N TRP A 364 18.69 0.35 -9.33
CA TRP A 364 18.06 -0.89 -8.91
C TRP A 364 17.63 -1.68 -10.15
N LYS A 365 18.33 -2.80 -10.40
CA LYS A 365 18.13 -3.64 -11.58
C LYS A 365 16.89 -4.53 -11.43
N ASN A 366 15.99 -4.49 -12.42
CA ASN A 366 14.75 -5.27 -12.52
C ASN A 366 14.16 -5.70 -11.15
N PRO A 367 13.54 -4.77 -10.39
CA PRO A 367 12.86 -5.10 -9.14
C PRO A 367 11.74 -6.13 -9.34
N GLY A 368 11.41 -6.84 -8.27
CA GLY A 368 10.30 -7.80 -8.26
C GLY A 368 8.95 -7.12 -8.50
N ARG A 369 7.91 -7.91 -8.79
CA ARG A 369 6.53 -7.38 -8.86
C ARG A 369 5.98 -7.07 -7.47
N GLY A 370 5.11 -6.07 -7.41
CA GLY A 370 4.39 -5.69 -6.20
C GLY A 370 4.89 -4.39 -5.56
N PRO A 371 4.47 -4.12 -4.31
CA PRO A 371 4.79 -2.89 -3.60
C PRO A 371 6.13 -2.97 -2.85
N HIS A 372 6.92 -1.90 -2.99
CA HIS A 372 8.21 -1.71 -2.33
C HIS A 372 8.25 -0.32 -1.68
N ALA A 373 8.46 -0.26 -0.37
CA ALA A 373 8.58 0.99 0.39
C ALA A 373 10.07 1.36 0.52
N VAL A 374 10.52 2.21 -0.40
CA VAL A 374 11.95 2.52 -0.60
C VAL A 374 12.34 3.81 0.12
N PHE A 375 13.48 3.83 0.80
CA PHE A 375 14.09 5.04 1.39
C PHE A 375 15.62 5.04 1.26
N ALA A 376 16.24 6.21 1.42
CA ALA A 376 17.69 6.36 1.46
C ALA A 376 18.17 6.63 2.90
N GLN A 377 19.10 5.84 3.41
CA GLN A 377 19.88 6.15 4.61
C GLN A 377 21.16 6.89 4.19
N TRP A 378 21.42 8.04 4.77
CA TRP A 378 22.66 8.80 4.59
C TRP A 378 23.57 8.68 5.81
N THR A 379 24.87 8.81 5.59
CA THR A 379 25.89 8.92 6.65
C THR A 379 26.72 10.18 6.40
N ALA A 380 26.88 11.02 7.41
CA ALA A 380 27.66 12.24 7.39
C ALA A 380 29.16 11.97 7.70
N PRO A 381 30.08 12.91 7.40
CA PRO A 381 31.51 12.75 7.68
C PRO A 381 31.86 12.48 9.14
N ASP A 382 31.05 12.98 10.09
CA ASP A 382 31.21 12.79 11.54
C ASP A 382 30.62 11.47 12.07
N GLY A 383 30.06 10.62 11.20
CA GLY A 383 29.47 9.33 11.56
C GLY A 383 27.99 9.39 11.96
N LYS A 384 27.37 10.58 12.05
CA LYS A 384 25.91 10.67 12.20
C LYS A 384 25.22 10.11 10.95
N HIS A 385 24.03 9.57 11.14
CA HIS A 385 23.23 9.00 10.06
C HIS A 385 21.74 9.30 10.28
N GLY A 386 21.00 9.30 9.17
CA GLY A 386 19.56 9.49 9.14
C GLY A 386 18.96 8.91 7.87
N VAL A 387 17.63 8.91 7.76
CA VAL A 387 16.91 8.41 6.58
C VAL A 387 16.02 9.47 5.94
N SER A 388 15.82 9.39 4.64
CA SER A 388 14.75 10.11 3.95
C SER A 388 13.37 9.57 4.34
N ASN A 389 12.32 10.35 4.13
CA ASN A 389 10.97 9.78 4.08
C ASN A 389 10.85 8.80 2.89
N PRO A 390 10.02 7.75 3.00
CA PRO A 390 9.96 6.71 1.99
C PRO A 390 9.14 7.13 0.76
N ALA A 391 9.27 6.34 -0.30
CA ALA A 391 8.40 6.35 -1.47
C ALA A 391 7.85 4.94 -1.71
N LEU A 392 6.58 4.83 -2.10
CA LEU A 392 5.97 3.56 -2.48
C LEU A 392 6.18 3.34 -3.98
N VAL A 393 7.08 2.43 -4.33
CA VAL A 393 7.22 1.94 -5.71
C VAL A 393 6.29 0.74 -5.88
N VAL A 394 5.35 0.78 -6.82
CA VAL A 394 4.53 -0.38 -7.18
C VAL A 394 4.92 -0.85 -8.57
N VAL A 395 5.59 -2.01 -8.61
CA VAL A 395 6.07 -2.64 -9.85
C VAL A 395 4.97 -3.54 -10.39
N ARG A 396 4.21 -3.01 -11.36
CA ARG A 396 3.00 -3.64 -11.87
C ARG A 396 3.25 -4.83 -12.78
N SER A 397 2.27 -5.71 -12.87
CA SER A 397 2.20 -6.72 -13.93
C SER A 397 2.34 -6.03 -15.30
N GLY A 398 3.30 -6.51 -16.11
CA GLY A 398 3.56 -5.94 -17.43
C GLY A 398 2.44 -6.28 -18.41
N GLY A 399 1.51 -5.35 -18.65
CA GLY A 399 0.70 -5.35 -19.86
C GLY A 399 1.59 -5.26 -21.12
N PRO A 400 1.05 -5.54 -22.32
CA PRO A 400 1.85 -5.54 -23.55
C PRO A 400 2.54 -4.17 -23.72
N PRO A 401 3.84 -4.14 -24.06
CA PRO A 401 4.60 -2.90 -24.10
C PRO A 401 3.95 -1.92 -25.08
N SER A 402 3.53 -0.76 -24.57
CA SER A 402 3.11 0.37 -25.40
C SER A 402 4.20 0.62 -26.44
N ALA A 403 3.79 0.68 -27.72
CA ALA A 403 4.69 0.50 -28.85
C ALA A 403 5.98 1.33 -28.73
N ARG A 404 7.12 0.72 -29.11
CA ARG A 404 8.43 1.40 -29.17
C ARG A 404 8.26 2.77 -29.86
N PRO A 405 8.91 3.84 -29.38
CA PRO A 405 9.06 5.05 -30.18
C PRO A 405 9.79 4.69 -31.48
N SER A 406 9.09 4.81 -32.61
CA SER A 406 9.65 4.50 -33.93
C SER A 406 10.75 5.49 -34.28
N SER A 407 12.00 5.07 -34.14
CA SER A 407 13.16 5.85 -34.58
C SER A 407 13.09 6.11 -36.08
N LEU A 408 13.23 7.38 -36.47
CA LEU A 408 13.17 7.85 -37.85
C LEU A 408 14.36 7.39 -38.71
N LEU A 409 14.20 7.57 -40.03
CA LEU A 409 15.15 7.32 -41.14
C LEU A 409 15.27 5.82 -41.52
N GLY A 410 15.33 5.42 -42.81
CA GLY A 410 15.47 6.18 -44.07
C GLY A 410 14.46 5.81 -45.19
N PRO A 411 14.68 6.26 -46.44
CA PRO A 411 13.59 6.50 -47.39
C PRO A 411 13.34 5.42 -48.46
N GLY A 412 12.10 5.33 -48.97
CA GLY A 412 11.85 4.76 -50.30
C GLY A 412 10.45 4.16 -50.57
N ALA A 413 9.46 4.99 -50.94
CA ALA A 413 8.40 4.67 -51.91
C ALA A 413 7.41 5.84 -52.10
N ARG A 414 7.19 6.28 -53.35
CA ARG A 414 6.03 7.08 -53.78
C ARG A 414 5.23 6.26 -54.78
N ALA A 415 3.91 6.10 -54.59
CA ALA A 415 2.95 5.83 -55.66
C ALA A 415 1.50 6.02 -55.16
N GLY A 416 0.59 6.44 -56.05
CA GLY A 416 -0.85 6.12 -55.90
C GLY A 416 -1.79 7.25 -55.48
N TYR A 417 -2.35 7.93 -56.49
CA TYR A 417 -3.75 8.35 -56.69
C TYR A 417 -4.83 7.87 -55.69
N ASN A 418 -5.99 8.54 -55.52
CA ASN A 418 -6.61 9.56 -56.39
C ASN A 418 -7.56 10.50 -55.60
N ALA A 419 -8.05 11.57 -56.25
CA ALA A 419 -9.06 12.48 -55.68
C ALA A 419 -10.25 12.71 -56.64
N ALA A 420 -11.46 12.76 -56.09
CA ALA A 420 -12.68 13.32 -56.72
C ALA A 420 -13.72 13.67 -55.64
N ALA A 421 -14.62 14.61 -55.92
CA ALA A 421 -15.59 15.17 -54.96
C ALA A 421 -17.05 15.08 -55.46
N VAL A 422 -17.92 15.97 -54.94
CA VAL A 422 -19.30 16.37 -55.34
C VAL A 422 -20.43 15.64 -54.58
N SER A 423 -21.43 16.28 -53.95
CA SER A 423 -21.64 17.69 -53.46
C SER A 423 -22.85 17.70 -52.46
N ARG A 424 -23.52 18.78 -51.98
CA ARG A 424 -23.57 20.23 -52.29
C ARG A 424 -24.19 21.06 -51.13
N ASP A 425 -24.17 22.38 -51.30
CA ASP A 425 -25.06 23.44 -50.75
C ASP A 425 -26.20 23.08 -49.76
N HIS A 426 -26.23 23.79 -48.63
CA HIS A 426 -27.10 24.98 -48.51
C HIS A 426 -26.47 26.10 -47.65
N ARG A 427 -27.01 27.32 -47.74
CA ARG A 427 -26.36 28.58 -47.29
C ARG A 427 -27.29 29.44 -46.43
N GLY A 428 -26.70 30.39 -45.70
CA GLY A 428 -27.37 31.54 -45.09
C GLY A 428 -27.25 31.54 -43.56
N GLY A 429 -26.89 32.64 -42.89
CA GLY A 429 -26.51 33.97 -43.39
C GLY A 429 -25.66 34.72 -42.35
N ARG A 430 -25.18 35.93 -42.68
CA ARG A 430 -24.37 36.76 -41.76
C ARG A 430 -25.25 37.74 -40.96
N SER A 431 -24.93 37.89 -39.68
CA SER A 431 -24.81 39.18 -38.99
C SER A 431 -23.95 38.98 -37.75
#